data_AF-A0A940U5K0-F1
#
_entry.id   AF-A0A940U5K0-F1
#
_cell.length_a   1.000
_cell.length_b   1.000
_cell.length_c   1.000
_cell.angle_alpha   90.00
_cell.angle_beta   90.00
_cell.angle_gamma   90.00
#
_symmetry.space_group_name_H-M   'P 1'
#
loop_
_entity.id
_entity.type
_entity.pdbx_description
1 polymer ?
#
loop_
_entity_poly.entity_id
_entity_poly.type
_entity_poly.pdbx_seq_one_letter_code
_entity_poly.pdbx_strand_id
1 'polypeptide(L)'
;MIPRFKPYLGWGEFKEIFRHQSDSVRCFEEQFARTFEARHALAFPYGRSALWAFFRAFDLKRTEVILPAYTCVVVAHAIVLSGNIPRFVDVGPLDFNMDLEQVEQAINERTGAVIATHLFGYPLDVDRLNQIVRQAEVKYGKKIWIIQDCAHGFGTRWKGRPVCNEGNLALFGLNISKIITSIFGGMLTTQDRKTAQRLRQWREDHFLLSDGWRSIRRRAYLLVVYPAFQEKIYAVVNWLEEKTALLNYFTKAYHLDSTIHFPPDHLQQMSSVEAQVGMEQLKKFPEIVQRRRELARLYHAHLSDSQGIDLLPLAEGAIWSHFPVRVRKREEILRRLHQNGIQLGQLVDYSIPELPGYRPYAADASFPNAARCSRETINLPIHASLQPGQCQAIAWRFQAAVAKEVSIPIKTLLLVGNDKIGRRLIGRLGSYSDRIVLLDVSSGWKRVFRLLRKKRISLTLLCKMAWAEFRREDHRIPNLERVRNSQEFLQKIKNTGAKRVYLFRAGLIIPGGILTSGAEILNVHCASLPSYGGLGSIQRALEDEVWEQEATLHRVEASIDHGEVLRTVGYRLDPRWSYGQNEDWAYDAGIQLLLDELKAN
;
A
#
# COMPACT_ATOMS: atom_id res chain seq x y z
N MET A 1 0.26 14.10 -15.18
CA MET A 1 0.33 12.86 -14.39
C MET A 1 1.45 13.01 -13.38
N ILE A 2 1.22 12.65 -12.11
CA ILE A 2 2.30 12.63 -11.10
C ILE A 2 3.15 11.40 -11.36
N PRO A 3 4.47 11.55 -11.64
CA PRO A 3 5.34 10.42 -11.94
C PRO A 3 5.70 9.66 -10.65
N ARG A 4 5.93 8.35 -10.76
CA ARG A 4 6.40 7.52 -9.62
C ARG A 4 7.76 7.98 -9.07
N PHE A 5 8.56 8.55 -9.96
CA PHE A 5 9.92 9.01 -9.71
C PHE A 5 10.23 10.22 -10.60
N LYS A 6 11.02 11.16 -10.10
CA LYS A 6 11.52 12.31 -10.87
C LYS A 6 12.96 12.64 -10.43
N PRO A 7 13.93 12.67 -11.36
CA PRO A 7 15.28 13.12 -11.06
C PRO A 7 15.27 14.59 -10.60
N TYR A 8 16.08 14.95 -9.60
CA TYR A 8 16.19 16.35 -9.15
C TYR A 8 17.23 17.14 -9.96
N LEU A 9 17.01 17.19 -11.28
CA LEU A 9 17.86 17.91 -12.22
C LEU A 9 17.40 19.36 -12.37
N GLY A 10 18.34 20.27 -12.48
CA GLY A 10 18.10 21.68 -12.73
C GLY A 10 19.11 22.29 -13.70
N TRP A 11 19.17 23.62 -13.72
CA TRP A 11 20.05 24.37 -14.61
C TRP A 11 21.55 24.11 -14.34
N GLY A 12 21.91 23.77 -13.10
CA GLY A 12 23.28 23.40 -12.72
C GLY A 12 23.80 22.21 -13.52
N GLU A 13 23.10 21.06 -13.49
CA GLU A 13 23.52 19.86 -14.21
C GLU A 13 23.49 20.07 -15.72
N PHE A 14 22.53 20.87 -16.20
CA PHE A 14 22.45 21.22 -17.61
C PHE A 14 23.66 22.03 -18.08
N LYS A 15 24.19 22.96 -17.27
CA LYS A 15 25.42 23.70 -17.61
C LYS A 15 26.63 22.80 -17.72
N GLU A 16 26.71 21.76 -16.91
CA GLU A 16 27.82 20.80 -16.95
C GLU A 16 27.83 19.98 -18.27
N ILE A 17 26.73 19.98 -19.02
CA ILE A 17 26.67 19.45 -20.41
C ILE A 17 27.62 20.22 -21.36
N PHE A 18 27.99 21.46 -21.05
CA PHE A 18 28.83 22.28 -21.94
C PHE A 18 30.24 22.50 -21.38
N ARG A 19 30.50 22.04 -20.15
CA ARG A 19 31.79 22.21 -19.50
C ARG A 19 32.73 21.03 -19.80
N HIS A 20 34.01 21.36 -19.84
CA HIS A 20 35.10 20.41 -19.84
C HIS A 20 36.01 20.76 -18.67
N GLN A 21 36.31 19.78 -17.83
CA GLN A 21 37.20 19.94 -16.69
C GLN A 21 38.08 18.70 -16.59
N SER A 22 39.39 18.89 -16.62
CA SER A 22 40.37 17.83 -16.34
C SER A 22 40.21 17.33 -14.90
N ASP A 23 40.51 16.05 -14.66
CA ASP A 23 40.43 15.43 -13.33
C ASP A 23 39.05 15.44 -12.64
N SER A 24 37.97 15.69 -13.39
CA SER A 24 36.59 15.74 -12.86
C SER A 24 36.23 14.50 -12.03
N VAL A 25 36.68 13.31 -12.44
CA VAL A 25 36.40 12.04 -11.73
C VAL A 25 37.08 12.02 -10.36
N ARG A 26 38.34 12.44 -10.27
CA ARG A 26 39.08 12.52 -9.00
C ARG A 26 38.45 13.55 -8.07
N CYS A 27 38.11 14.73 -8.58
CA CYS A 27 37.41 15.76 -7.80
C CYS A 27 36.05 15.25 -7.29
N PHE A 28 35.32 14.49 -8.10
CA PHE A 28 34.06 13.88 -7.69
C PHE A 28 34.27 12.83 -6.60
N GLU A 29 35.27 11.94 -6.72
CA GLU A 29 35.64 11.00 -5.66
C GLU A 29 35.94 11.72 -4.33
N GLU A 30 36.76 12.76 -4.36
CA GLU A 30 37.12 13.54 -3.17
C GLU A 30 35.89 14.21 -2.53
N GLN A 31 35.02 14.83 -3.33
CA GLN A 31 33.79 15.46 -2.83
C GLN A 31 32.78 14.43 -2.31
N PHE A 32 32.67 13.28 -2.96
CA PHE A 32 31.78 12.20 -2.53
C PHE A 32 32.25 11.65 -1.18
N ALA A 33 33.54 11.39 -1.03
CA ALA A 33 34.15 10.94 0.23
C ALA A 33 33.83 11.94 1.37
N ARG A 34 34.04 13.24 1.14
CA ARG A 34 33.72 14.29 2.12
C ARG A 34 32.23 14.34 2.47
N THR A 35 31.35 14.25 1.47
CA THR A 35 29.89 14.35 1.66
C THR A 35 29.33 13.21 2.51
N PHE A 36 29.89 12.01 2.38
CA PHE A 36 29.44 10.81 3.10
C PHE A 36 30.38 10.40 4.24
N GLU A 37 31.26 11.30 4.67
CA GLU A 37 32.19 11.09 5.80
C GLU A 37 33.10 9.85 5.61
N ALA A 38 33.37 9.47 4.36
CA ALA A 38 34.29 8.40 4.02
C ALA A 38 35.70 8.93 3.82
N ARG A 39 36.73 8.11 4.13
CA ARG A 39 38.13 8.48 3.85
C ARG A 39 38.49 8.35 2.38
N HIS A 40 37.92 7.36 1.70
CA HIS A 40 38.21 7.08 0.31
C HIS A 40 36.93 6.77 -0.46
N ALA A 41 36.85 7.27 -1.69
CA ALA A 41 35.81 6.93 -2.66
C ALA A 41 36.45 6.59 -4.01
N LEU A 42 35.87 5.64 -4.74
CA LEU A 42 36.31 5.21 -6.06
C LEU A 42 35.13 5.09 -7.01
N ALA A 43 35.17 5.87 -8.09
CA ALA A 43 34.12 5.90 -9.10
C ALA A 43 34.22 4.71 -10.08
N PHE A 44 33.07 4.17 -10.45
CA PHE A 44 32.93 3.09 -11.42
C PHE A 44 31.81 3.43 -12.40
N PRO A 45 31.73 2.79 -13.58
CA PRO A 45 30.64 3.05 -14.52
C PRO A 45 29.27 2.64 -13.99
N TYR A 46 29.21 1.61 -13.15
CA TYR A 46 27.97 1.09 -12.56
C TYR A 46 28.26 0.51 -11.18
N GLY A 47 27.25 0.50 -10.30
CA GLY A 47 27.36 -0.18 -9.00
C GLY A 47 27.70 -1.67 -9.14
N ARG A 48 27.10 -2.37 -10.13
CA ARG A 48 27.44 -3.78 -10.42
C ARG A 48 28.91 -3.95 -10.83
N SER A 49 29.44 -3.06 -11.67
CA SER A 49 30.86 -3.08 -12.05
C SER A 49 31.77 -2.84 -10.85
N ALA A 50 31.37 -1.96 -9.94
CA ALA A 50 32.12 -1.66 -8.73
C ALA A 50 32.20 -2.88 -7.80
N LEU A 51 31.05 -3.52 -7.54
CA LEU A 51 30.97 -4.72 -6.70
C LEU A 51 31.71 -5.91 -7.34
N TRP A 52 31.59 -6.08 -8.65
CA TRP A 52 32.37 -7.07 -9.40
C TRP A 52 33.88 -6.82 -9.28
N ALA A 53 34.32 -5.58 -9.48
CA ALA A 53 35.72 -5.19 -9.33
C ALA A 53 36.25 -5.50 -7.93
N PHE A 54 35.45 -5.27 -6.89
CA PHE A 54 35.80 -5.64 -5.53
C PHE A 54 36.06 -7.14 -5.38
N PHE A 55 35.13 -8.00 -5.82
CA PHE A 55 35.33 -9.46 -5.70
C PHE A 55 36.59 -9.92 -6.42
N ARG A 56 36.85 -9.39 -7.62
CA ARG A 56 38.03 -9.74 -8.43
C ARG A 56 39.33 -9.22 -7.82
N ALA A 57 39.34 -7.97 -7.33
CA ALA A 57 40.50 -7.37 -6.71
C ALA A 57 40.95 -8.13 -5.47
N PHE A 58 40.03 -8.66 -4.67
CA PHE A 58 40.32 -9.41 -3.45
C PHE A 58 40.41 -10.93 -3.63
N ASP A 59 40.38 -11.39 -4.88
CA ASP A 59 40.42 -12.81 -5.25
C ASP A 59 39.36 -13.67 -4.54
N LEU A 60 38.20 -13.06 -4.27
CA LEU A 60 37.02 -13.77 -3.77
C LEU A 60 36.43 -14.51 -4.96
N LYS A 61 36.62 -15.83 -4.99
CA LYS A 61 36.12 -16.74 -6.04
C LYS A 61 35.52 -17.97 -5.40
N ARG A 62 34.39 -18.44 -5.94
CA ARG A 62 33.63 -19.59 -5.41
C ARG A 62 33.29 -19.44 -3.92
N THR A 63 33.26 -18.19 -3.42
CA THR A 63 32.87 -17.89 -2.04
C THR A 63 31.36 -17.70 -1.96
N GLU A 64 30.78 -18.09 -0.83
CA GLU A 64 29.38 -17.78 -0.56
C GLU A 64 29.26 -16.32 -0.12
N VAL A 65 28.35 -15.58 -0.76
CA VAL A 65 28.08 -14.18 -0.45
C VAL A 65 26.64 -14.06 0.02
N ILE A 66 26.47 -13.69 1.29
CA ILE A 66 25.15 -13.56 1.91
C ILE A 66 24.50 -12.25 1.49
N LEU A 67 23.24 -12.28 1.08
CA LEU A 67 22.44 -11.12 0.70
C LEU A 67 20.94 -11.36 0.95
N PRO A 68 20.12 -10.32 1.14
CA PRO A 68 18.67 -10.50 1.25
C PRO A 68 18.06 -11.04 -0.06
N ALA A 69 17.07 -11.92 0.07
CA ALA A 69 16.26 -12.42 -1.04
C ALA A 69 15.44 -11.33 -1.73
N TYR A 70 15.07 -10.28 -1.00
CA TYR A 70 14.31 -9.12 -1.50
C TYR A 70 15.20 -7.86 -1.55
N THR A 71 15.87 -7.68 -2.69
CA THR A 71 16.66 -6.48 -3.02
C THR A 71 16.76 -6.35 -4.55
N CYS A 72 17.53 -5.38 -5.03
CA CYS A 72 17.78 -5.24 -6.46
C CYS A 72 18.61 -6.41 -6.99
N VAL A 73 18.09 -7.12 -8.01
CA VAL A 73 18.74 -8.29 -8.64
C VAL A 73 20.14 -7.97 -9.18
N VAL A 74 20.42 -6.70 -9.45
CA VAL A 74 21.73 -6.19 -9.89
C VAL A 74 22.86 -6.58 -8.94
N VAL A 75 22.60 -6.71 -7.64
CA VAL A 75 23.58 -7.14 -6.63
C VAL A 75 23.95 -8.61 -6.85
N ALA A 76 22.95 -9.47 -6.98
CA ALA A 76 23.14 -10.90 -7.22
C ALA A 76 23.84 -11.18 -8.56
N HIS A 77 23.55 -10.37 -9.59
CA HIS A 77 24.27 -10.44 -10.87
C HIS A 77 25.78 -10.23 -10.68
N ALA A 78 26.20 -9.25 -9.88
CA ALA A 78 27.62 -8.99 -9.64
C ALA A 78 28.33 -10.17 -8.93
N ILE A 79 27.63 -10.81 -7.99
CA ILE A 79 28.11 -12.00 -7.28
C ILE A 79 28.34 -13.13 -8.28
N VAL A 80 27.33 -13.50 -9.07
CA VAL A 80 27.43 -14.60 -10.04
C VAL A 80 28.50 -14.31 -11.10
N LEU A 81 28.48 -13.11 -11.70
CA LEU A 81 29.42 -12.71 -12.76
C LEU A 81 30.88 -12.59 -12.29
N SER A 82 31.12 -12.48 -10.98
CA SER A 82 32.48 -12.52 -10.42
C SER A 82 32.98 -13.95 -10.16
N GLY A 83 32.11 -14.96 -10.31
CA GLY A 83 32.39 -16.37 -10.01
C GLY A 83 32.12 -16.75 -8.56
N ASN A 84 31.32 -15.96 -7.83
CA ASN A 84 30.90 -16.24 -6.46
C ASN A 84 29.47 -16.79 -6.40
N ILE A 85 29.07 -17.28 -5.24
CA ILE A 85 27.82 -18.02 -5.03
C ILE A 85 26.89 -17.17 -4.16
N PRO A 86 25.77 -16.66 -4.68
CA PRO A 86 24.76 -16.00 -3.85
C PRO A 86 24.20 -16.96 -2.80
N ARG A 87 24.12 -16.51 -1.55
CA ARG A 87 23.44 -17.22 -0.46
C ARG A 87 22.37 -16.32 0.13
N PHE A 88 21.12 -16.59 -0.22
CA PHE A 88 20.01 -15.74 0.18
C PHE A 88 19.62 -15.95 1.64
N VAL A 89 19.22 -14.88 2.29
CA VAL A 89 18.48 -14.89 3.57
C VAL A 89 17.16 -14.14 3.37
N ASP A 90 16.12 -14.48 4.13
CA ASP A 90 14.86 -13.75 4.02
C ASP A 90 14.99 -12.32 4.59
N VAL A 91 13.94 -11.52 4.40
CA VAL A 91 13.83 -10.19 4.99
C VAL A 91 12.98 -10.18 6.24
N GLY A 92 13.25 -9.21 7.12
CA GLY A 92 12.45 -8.95 8.30
C GLY A 92 11.01 -8.61 7.95
N PRO A 93 10.03 -9.01 8.79
CA PRO A 93 8.61 -8.80 8.50
C PRO A 93 8.19 -7.32 8.54
N LEU A 94 9.01 -6.43 9.11
CA LEU A 94 8.60 -5.05 9.45
C LEU A 94 9.48 -3.94 8.85
N ASP A 95 10.66 -4.25 8.30
CA ASP A 95 11.63 -3.21 7.89
C ASP A 95 12.24 -3.42 6.50
N PHE A 96 11.87 -4.49 5.79
CA PHE A 96 12.41 -4.93 4.48
C PHE A 96 13.92 -5.21 4.43
N ASN A 97 14.62 -5.12 5.56
CA ASN A 97 16.05 -5.42 5.61
C ASN A 97 16.26 -6.92 5.84
N MET A 98 17.49 -7.40 5.66
CA MET A 98 17.78 -8.83 5.87
C MET A 98 17.52 -9.25 7.32
N ASP A 99 16.97 -10.45 7.50
CA ASP A 99 16.80 -11.07 8.82
C ASP A 99 18.17 -11.45 9.40
N LEU A 100 18.61 -10.73 10.42
CA LEU A 100 19.93 -10.91 11.03
C LEU A 100 20.09 -12.25 11.76
N GLU A 101 19.01 -12.87 12.23
CA GLU A 101 19.07 -14.22 12.80
C GLU A 101 19.38 -15.26 11.72
N GLN A 102 18.75 -15.12 10.55
CA GLN A 102 19.06 -15.95 9.40
C GLN A 102 20.46 -15.69 8.85
N VAL A 103 20.96 -14.45 8.93
CA VAL A 103 22.37 -14.16 8.59
C VAL A 103 23.31 -14.95 9.48
N GLU A 104 23.13 -14.92 10.80
CA GLU A 104 23.97 -15.67 11.74
C GLU A 104 23.96 -17.18 11.44
N GLN A 105 22.80 -17.74 11.13
CA GLN A 105 22.65 -19.15 10.77
C GLN A 105 23.24 -19.49 9.40
N ALA A 106 23.22 -18.55 8.45
CA ALA A 106 23.71 -18.77 7.10
C ALA A 106 25.24 -18.75 7.00
N ILE A 107 25.95 -18.12 7.94
CA ILE A 107 27.41 -18.00 7.88
C ILE A 107 28.10 -19.35 8.17
N ASN A 108 29.01 -19.73 7.27
CA ASN A 108 29.81 -20.95 7.35
C ASN A 108 31.26 -20.77 6.83
N GLU A 109 32.02 -21.86 6.79
CA GLU A 109 33.41 -21.94 6.32
C GLU A 109 33.63 -21.54 4.85
N ARG A 110 32.58 -21.45 4.02
CA ARG A 110 32.63 -20.94 2.63
C ARG A 110 32.20 -19.47 2.50
N THR A 111 31.57 -18.89 3.53
CA THR A 111 31.12 -17.49 3.50
C THR A 111 32.30 -16.51 3.40
N GLY A 112 32.36 -15.72 2.33
CA GLY A 112 33.41 -14.72 2.12
C GLY A 112 32.96 -13.28 2.35
N ALA A 113 31.66 -13.01 2.20
CA ALA A 113 31.11 -11.68 2.36
C ALA A 113 29.62 -11.69 2.73
N VAL A 114 29.16 -10.59 3.32
CA VAL A 114 27.77 -10.23 3.56
C VAL A 114 27.50 -8.87 2.92
N ILE A 115 26.49 -8.81 2.05
CA ILE A 115 26.00 -7.56 1.44
C ILE A 115 24.72 -7.15 2.16
N ALA A 116 24.85 -6.14 3.01
CA ALA A 116 23.77 -5.59 3.81
C ALA A 116 23.10 -4.46 3.05
N THR A 117 21.86 -4.67 2.60
CA THR A 117 21.09 -3.62 1.91
C THR A 117 20.32 -2.77 2.91
N HIS A 118 20.36 -1.44 2.74
CA HIS A 118 19.47 -0.50 3.44
C HIS A 118 18.27 -0.18 2.55
N LEU A 119 17.33 -1.12 2.43
CA LEU A 119 16.29 -1.04 1.40
C LEU A 119 15.38 0.17 1.65
N PHE A 120 15.01 0.85 0.56
CA PHE A 120 14.27 2.11 0.60
C PHE A 120 14.93 3.26 1.39
N GLY A 121 16.19 3.08 1.82
CA GLY A 121 16.89 4.03 2.69
C GLY A 121 16.48 3.93 4.15
N TYR A 122 15.97 2.76 4.55
CA TYR A 122 15.68 2.40 5.93
C TYR A 122 16.93 1.76 6.56
N PRO A 123 17.39 2.21 7.74
CA PRO A 123 18.63 1.71 8.31
C PRO A 123 18.49 0.28 8.82
N LEU A 124 19.48 -0.56 8.53
CA LEU A 124 19.66 -1.88 9.14
C LEU A 124 20.40 -1.72 10.48
N ASP A 125 20.18 -2.63 11.43
CA ASP A 125 21.00 -2.73 12.65
C ASP A 125 22.44 -3.19 12.32
N VAL A 126 23.28 -2.21 12.01
CA VAL A 126 24.69 -2.43 11.70
C VAL A 126 25.51 -2.85 12.93
N ASP A 127 25.05 -2.55 14.16
CA ASP A 127 25.75 -2.98 15.38
C ASP A 127 25.63 -4.50 15.53
N ARG A 128 24.40 -5.02 15.40
CA ARG A 128 24.13 -6.45 15.47
C ARG A 128 24.80 -7.20 14.32
N LEU A 129 24.75 -6.68 13.10
CA LEU A 129 25.45 -7.28 11.95
C LEU A 129 26.96 -7.38 12.19
N ASN A 130 27.59 -6.29 12.64
CA ASN A 130 29.02 -6.27 12.95
C ASN A 130 29.37 -7.30 14.04
N GLN A 131 28.53 -7.47 15.06
CA GLN A 131 28.71 -8.47 16.11
C GLN A 131 28.66 -9.89 15.54
N ILE A 132 27.63 -10.23 14.77
CA ILE A 132 27.45 -11.55 14.16
C ILE A 132 28.68 -11.92 13.33
N VAL A 133 29.12 -11.00 12.46
CA VAL A 133 30.26 -11.24 11.57
C VAL A 133 31.55 -11.41 12.37
N ARG A 134 31.82 -10.56 13.38
CA ARG A 134 33.01 -10.72 14.23
C ARG A 134 33.05 -12.06 14.95
N GLN A 135 31.91 -12.52 15.48
CA GLN A 135 31.83 -13.82 16.14
C GLN A 135 32.12 -14.95 15.15
N ALA A 136 31.60 -14.85 13.93
CA ALA A 136 31.88 -15.81 12.87
C ALA A 136 33.35 -15.79 12.40
N GLU A 137 33.97 -14.61 12.28
CA GLU A 137 35.39 -14.48 11.94
C GLU A 137 36.28 -15.19 12.98
N VAL A 138 35.95 -15.05 14.28
CA VAL A 138 36.63 -15.78 15.37
C VAL A 138 36.39 -17.28 15.24
N LYS A 139 35.13 -17.71 15.03
CA LYS A 139 34.75 -19.13 14.94
C LYS A 139 35.44 -19.85 13.76
N TYR A 140 35.53 -19.21 12.60
CA TYR A 140 36.05 -19.81 11.38
C TYR A 140 37.49 -19.41 11.05
N GLY A 141 38.10 -18.53 11.85
CA GLY A 141 39.50 -18.11 11.69
C GLY A 141 39.81 -17.38 10.37
N LYS A 142 38.82 -16.72 9.77
CA LYS A 142 38.96 -16.05 8.47
C LYS A 142 38.19 -14.73 8.42
N LYS A 143 38.61 -13.84 7.51
CA LYS A 143 37.92 -12.58 7.25
C LYS A 143 36.60 -12.81 6.49
N ILE A 144 35.56 -12.09 6.91
CA ILE A 144 34.27 -12.02 6.22
C ILE A 144 33.98 -10.55 5.93
N TRP A 145 33.86 -10.21 4.65
CA TRP A 145 33.66 -8.81 4.24
C TRP A 145 32.23 -8.34 4.47
N ILE A 146 32.05 -7.19 5.12
CA ILE A 146 30.77 -6.50 5.23
C ILE A 146 30.73 -5.37 4.20
N ILE A 147 29.76 -5.45 3.29
CA ILE A 147 29.52 -4.46 2.24
C ILE A 147 28.13 -3.86 2.47
N GLN A 148 28.08 -2.57 2.77
CA GLN A 148 26.82 -1.84 2.93
C GLN A 148 26.31 -1.42 1.55
N ASP A 149 25.25 -2.04 1.04
CA ASP A 149 24.57 -1.58 -0.16
C ASP A 149 23.70 -0.35 0.16
N CYS A 150 24.27 0.81 -0.14
CA CYS A 150 23.71 2.13 0.03
C CYS A 150 23.09 2.67 -1.26
N ALA A 151 22.80 1.83 -2.27
CA ALA A 151 22.15 2.30 -3.50
C ALA A 151 20.79 2.97 -3.24
N HIS A 152 20.11 2.62 -2.15
CA HIS A 152 18.91 3.32 -1.63
C HIS A 152 19.17 4.10 -0.34
N GLY A 153 20.38 4.01 0.23
CA GLY A 153 20.73 4.45 1.58
C GLY A 153 21.64 5.67 1.64
N PHE A 154 21.66 6.54 0.62
CA PHE A 154 22.46 7.77 0.61
C PHE A 154 22.27 8.63 1.87
N GLY A 155 23.24 8.67 2.77
CA GLY A 155 23.16 9.42 4.04
C GLY A 155 22.21 8.83 5.08
N THR A 156 21.81 7.55 4.93
CA THR A 156 21.12 6.80 5.97
C THR A 156 22.01 6.67 7.20
N ARG A 157 21.39 6.78 8.39
CA ARG A 157 22.12 6.71 9.66
C ARG A 157 21.54 5.64 10.57
N TRP A 158 22.42 4.99 11.33
CA TRP A 158 22.05 4.13 12.45
C TRP A 158 22.60 4.75 13.73
N LYS A 159 21.72 5.07 14.69
CA LYS A 159 22.07 5.75 15.95
C LYS A 159 22.99 6.97 15.72
N GLY A 160 22.64 7.81 14.73
CA GLY A 160 23.39 8.99 14.33
C GLY A 160 24.63 8.75 13.46
N ARG A 161 25.11 7.52 13.30
CA ARG A 161 26.31 7.21 12.50
C ARG A 161 25.95 6.88 11.05
N PRO A 162 26.72 7.35 10.04
CA PRO A 162 26.48 6.98 8.64
C PRO A 162 26.66 5.49 8.43
N VAL A 163 25.61 4.80 7.96
CA VAL A 163 25.69 3.35 7.73
C VAL A 163 26.74 2.98 6.70
N CYS A 164 27.03 3.87 5.73
CA CYS A 164 28.05 3.68 4.71
C CYS A 164 29.50 3.62 5.24
N ASN A 165 29.71 3.95 6.51
CA ASN A 165 31.03 3.91 7.16
C ASN A 165 31.20 2.70 8.08
N GLU A 166 30.16 1.87 8.20
CA GLU A 166 30.15 0.67 9.04
C GLU A 166 30.54 -0.56 8.20
N GLY A 167 31.24 -1.53 8.83
CA GLY A 167 31.77 -2.68 8.11
C GLY A 167 33.07 -2.35 7.35
N ASN A 168 33.21 -2.84 6.11
CA ASN A 168 34.46 -2.69 5.36
C ASN A 168 34.35 -1.75 4.15
N LEU A 169 33.24 -1.82 3.41
CA LEU A 169 32.97 -0.97 2.25
C LEU A 169 31.49 -0.60 2.19
N ALA A 170 31.18 0.47 1.47
CA ALA A 170 29.82 0.75 1.02
C ALA A 170 29.76 0.89 -0.50
N LEU A 171 28.65 0.43 -1.06
CA LEU A 171 28.32 0.46 -2.48
C LEU A 171 27.23 1.50 -2.73
N PHE A 172 27.41 2.32 -3.76
CA PHE A 172 26.40 3.24 -4.24
C PHE A 172 26.16 3.04 -5.74
N GLY A 173 24.90 3.20 -6.16
CA GLY A 173 24.53 3.34 -7.57
C GLY A 173 24.14 4.79 -7.86
N LEU A 174 24.57 5.32 -9.00
CA LEU A 174 24.36 6.72 -9.40
C LEU A 174 23.54 6.85 -10.70
N ASN A 175 22.77 5.80 -11.03
CA ASN A 175 21.81 5.81 -12.12
C ASN A 175 20.79 6.95 -11.96
N ILE A 176 20.22 7.42 -13.06
CA ILE A 176 19.22 8.49 -13.11
C ILE A 176 18.08 8.33 -12.09
N SER A 177 17.69 7.10 -11.76
CA SER A 177 16.62 6.77 -10.80
C SER A 177 16.97 6.95 -9.32
N LYS A 178 18.24 7.20 -8.98
CA LYS A 178 18.74 7.22 -7.60
C LYS A 178 18.55 8.61 -6.97
N ILE A 179 18.69 8.69 -5.63
CA ILE A 179 18.49 9.94 -4.88
C ILE A 179 19.43 11.05 -5.39
N ILE A 180 20.69 10.67 -5.61
CA ILE A 180 21.71 11.43 -6.32
C ILE A 180 22.04 10.66 -7.58
N THR A 181 22.27 11.38 -8.68
CA THR A 181 22.65 10.77 -9.96
C THR A 181 23.90 11.41 -10.57
N SER A 182 24.67 10.62 -11.30
CA SER A 182 25.71 11.07 -12.24
C SER A 182 25.33 10.71 -13.67
N ILE A 183 24.02 10.64 -13.99
CA ILE A 183 23.42 10.00 -15.17
C ILE A 183 23.52 8.47 -15.08
N PHE A 184 24.74 7.94 -15.09
CA PHE A 184 25.08 6.56 -14.76
C PHE A 184 26.36 6.57 -13.90
N GLY A 185 26.51 5.56 -13.06
CA GLY A 185 27.68 5.46 -12.21
C GLY A 185 27.53 4.44 -11.09
N GLY A 186 28.65 4.10 -10.49
CA GLY A 186 28.76 3.45 -9.20
C GLY A 186 29.87 4.09 -8.39
N MET A 187 29.82 3.92 -7.07
CA MET A 187 30.87 4.36 -6.16
C MET A 187 31.10 3.29 -5.11
N LEU A 188 32.37 3.00 -4.81
CA LEU A 188 32.75 2.31 -3.58
C LEU A 188 33.37 3.30 -2.61
N THR A 189 32.96 3.26 -1.35
CA THR A 189 33.64 3.99 -0.27
C THR A 189 34.21 3.03 0.76
N THR A 190 35.30 3.44 1.41
CA THR A 190 35.89 2.67 2.50
C THR A 190 36.66 3.59 3.45
N GLN A 191 36.81 3.13 4.70
CA GLN A 191 37.66 3.75 5.70
C GLN A 191 39.12 3.26 5.63
N ASP A 192 39.37 2.12 4.96
CA ASP A 192 40.69 1.50 4.89
C ASP A 192 41.49 1.92 3.65
N ARG A 193 42.66 2.53 3.89
CA ARG A 193 43.58 2.98 2.83
C ARG A 193 44.09 1.82 1.97
N LYS A 194 44.40 0.66 2.57
CA LYS A 194 44.94 -0.49 1.82
C LYS A 194 43.89 -1.04 0.86
N THR A 195 42.65 -1.16 1.33
CA THR A 195 41.50 -1.53 0.52
C THR A 195 41.28 -0.56 -0.64
N ALA A 196 41.29 0.75 -0.37
CA ALA A 196 41.13 1.77 -1.41
C ALA A 196 42.25 1.72 -2.47
N GLN A 197 43.51 1.57 -2.05
CA GLN A 197 44.65 1.50 -2.97
C GLN A 197 44.58 0.26 -3.86
N ARG A 198 44.24 -0.90 -3.29
CA ARG A 198 44.10 -2.15 -4.06
C ARG A 198 42.98 -2.06 -5.09
N LEU A 199 41.83 -1.50 -4.72
CA LEU A 199 40.72 -1.28 -5.65
C LEU A 199 41.07 -0.27 -6.75
N ARG A 200 41.80 0.79 -6.41
CA ARG A 200 42.23 1.81 -7.38
C ARG A 200 43.15 1.20 -8.43
N GLN A 201 44.20 0.50 -7.98
CA GLN A 201 45.14 -0.18 -8.85
C GLN A 201 44.40 -1.19 -9.74
N TRP A 202 43.56 -2.03 -9.15
CA TRP A 202 42.81 -3.03 -9.92
C TRP A 202 41.91 -2.39 -10.98
N ARG A 203 41.23 -1.28 -10.65
CA ARG A 203 40.43 -0.53 -11.61
C ARG A 203 41.27 0.04 -12.75
N GLU A 204 42.43 0.62 -12.44
CA GLU A 204 43.34 1.19 -13.43
C GLU A 204 43.90 0.12 -14.38
N ASP A 205 44.16 -1.09 -13.88
CA ASP A 205 44.69 -2.20 -14.67
C ASP A 205 43.63 -2.85 -15.58
N HIS A 206 42.34 -2.80 -15.21
CA HIS A 206 41.29 -3.61 -15.86
C HIS A 206 40.18 -2.81 -16.55
N PHE A 207 39.99 -1.52 -16.25
CA PHE A 207 38.95 -0.70 -16.88
C PHE A 207 39.54 0.22 -17.95
N LEU A 208 38.87 0.26 -19.08
CA LEU A 208 39.21 1.13 -20.21
C LEU A 208 38.88 2.59 -19.87
N LEU A 209 39.76 3.52 -20.21
CA LEU A 209 39.46 4.95 -20.09
C LEU A 209 38.20 5.30 -20.90
N SER A 210 37.43 6.27 -20.40
CA SER A 210 36.22 6.71 -21.08
C SER A 210 36.58 7.39 -22.41
N ASP A 211 35.99 6.92 -23.51
CA ASP A 211 36.10 7.60 -24.80
C ASP A 211 35.22 8.87 -24.87
N GLY A 212 35.50 9.74 -25.84
CA GLY A 212 34.70 10.94 -26.10
C GLY A 212 33.25 10.61 -26.47
N TRP A 213 33.01 9.44 -27.08
CA TRP A 213 31.68 9.03 -27.51
C TRP A 213 30.74 8.74 -26.34
N ARG A 214 31.27 8.18 -25.25
CA ARG A 214 30.55 8.01 -23.99
C ARG A 214 30.06 9.35 -23.48
N SER A 215 30.94 10.34 -23.41
CA SER A 215 30.57 11.69 -22.95
C SER A 215 29.44 12.28 -23.80
N ILE A 216 29.51 12.20 -25.13
CA ILE A 216 28.44 12.72 -26.01
C ILE A 216 27.13 11.94 -25.82
N ARG A 217 27.17 10.60 -25.71
CA ARG A 217 25.97 9.79 -25.44
C ARG A 217 25.32 10.18 -24.11
N ARG A 218 26.11 10.43 -23.06
CA ARG A 218 25.59 10.87 -21.75
C ARG A 218 24.99 12.27 -21.79
N ARG A 219 25.62 13.20 -22.51
CA ARG A 219 25.07 14.54 -22.77
C ARG A 219 23.71 14.44 -23.49
N ALA A 220 23.62 13.67 -24.57
CA ALA A 220 22.38 13.46 -25.31
C ALA A 220 21.29 12.81 -24.43
N TYR A 221 21.65 11.81 -23.62
CA TYR A 221 20.72 11.18 -22.68
C TYR A 221 20.15 12.19 -21.67
N LEU A 222 21.00 13.05 -21.11
CA LEU A 222 20.55 14.07 -20.15
C LEU A 222 19.62 15.12 -20.80
N LEU A 223 19.90 15.51 -22.05
CA LEU A 223 19.03 16.42 -22.82
C LEU A 223 17.63 15.85 -23.04
N VAL A 224 17.51 14.53 -23.24
CA VAL A 224 16.21 13.85 -23.42
C VAL A 224 15.49 13.66 -22.09
N VAL A 225 16.21 13.23 -21.05
CA VAL A 225 15.62 12.95 -19.73
C VAL A 225 15.08 14.21 -19.06
N TYR A 226 15.78 15.34 -19.18
CA TYR A 226 15.40 16.59 -18.51
C TYR A 226 13.95 17.03 -18.78
N PRO A 227 13.48 17.15 -20.04
CA PRO A 227 12.08 17.46 -20.32
C PRO A 227 11.13 16.28 -20.09
N ALA A 228 11.59 15.02 -20.23
CA ALA A 228 10.72 13.83 -20.16
C ALA A 228 9.97 13.69 -18.83
N PHE A 229 10.53 14.18 -17.72
CA PHE A 229 9.92 14.13 -16.38
C PHE A 229 9.11 15.39 -15.99
N GLN A 230 8.81 16.28 -16.93
CA GLN A 230 7.83 17.35 -16.71
C GLN A 230 6.41 16.79 -16.80
N GLU A 231 5.49 17.13 -15.88
CA GLU A 231 4.20 16.42 -15.72
C GLU A 231 3.32 16.33 -16.98
N LYS A 232 3.36 17.36 -17.84
CA LYS A 232 2.62 17.38 -19.13
C LYS A 232 3.25 16.44 -20.15
N ILE A 233 4.58 16.44 -20.23
CA ILE A 233 5.36 15.59 -21.14
C ILE A 233 5.35 14.14 -20.65
N TYR A 234 5.46 13.94 -19.34
CA TYR A 234 5.47 12.64 -18.70
C TYR A 234 4.20 11.83 -18.99
N ALA A 235 3.03 12.49 -19.02
CA ALA A 235 1.79 11.82 -19.40
C ALA A 235 1.85 11.27 -20.83
N VAL A 236 2.46 12.01 -21.77
CA VAL A 236 2.66 11.57 -23.16
C VAL A 236 3.70 10.45 -23.22
N VAL A 237 4.82 10.58 -22.52
CA VAL A 237 5.87 9.55 -22.46
C VAL A 237 5.32 8.23 -21.91
N ASN A 238 4.57 8.28 -20.80
CA ASN A 238 3.93 7.11 -20.21
C ASN A 238 2.89 6.49 -21.17
N TRP A 239 2.06 7.32 -21.81
CA TRP A 239 1.10 6.83 -22.80
C TRP A 239 1.81 6.14 -23.99
N LEU A 240 2.93 6.70 -24.47
CA LEU A 240 3.76 6.08 -25.51
C LEU A 240 4.37 4.76 -25.04
N GLU A 241 4.87 4.69 -23.81
CA GLU A 241 5.43 3.47 -23.22
C GLU A 241 4.38 2.35 -23.11
N GLU A 242 3.14 2.69 -22.77
CA GLU A 242 2.03 1.71 -22.70
C GLU A 242 1.53 1.25 -24.07
N LYS A 243 1.52 2.14 -25.06
CA LYS A 243 0.94 1.86 -26.39
C LYS A 243 1.94 1.37 -27.41
N THR A 244 3.24 1.56 -27.16
CA THR A 244 4.29 1.23 -28.13
C THR A 244 5.43 0.46 -27.47
N ALA A 245 5.96 -0.55 -28.18
CA ALA A 245 7.16 -1.26 -27.77
C ALA A 245 8.46 -0.46 -28.00
N LEU A 246 8.36 0.75 -28.55
CA LEU A 246 9.48 1.53 -29.07
C LEU A 246 10.38 2.09 -27.95
N LEU A 247 9.78 2.56 -26.84
CA LEU A 247 10.51 2.98 -25.65
C LEU A 247 11.12 1.81 -24.88
N ASN A 248 10.44 0.64 -24.90
CA ASN A 248 10.94 -0.59 -24.28
C ASN A 248 12.25 -1.07 -24.89
N TYR A 249 12.54 -0.77 -26.16
CA TYR A 249 13.80 -1.14 -26.80
C TYR A 249 15.01 -0.42 -26.19
N PHE A 250 14.88 0.88 -25.89
CA PHE A 250 15.96 1.69 -25.31
C PHE A 250 16.18 1.42 -23.82
N THR A 251 15.16 0.99 -23.09
CA THR A 251 15.23 0.70 -21.65
C THR A 251 15.59 -0.76 -21.36
N LYS A 252 15.15 -1.72 -22.19
CA LYS A 252 15.43 -3.16 -21.99
C LYS A 252 16.92 -3.49 -21.98
N ALA A 253 17.75 -2.86 -22.80
CA ALA A 253 19.19 -3.18 -22.87
C ALA A 253 19.95 -2.96 -21.54
N TYR A 254 19.41 -2.18 -20.61
CA TYR A 254 20.03 -1.89 -19.31
C TYR A 254 19.27 -2.46 -18.10
N HIS A 255 18.09 -3.05 -18.31
CA HIS A 255 17.16 -3.51 -17.27
C HIS A 255 16.55 -4.89 -17.61
N LEU A 256 17.39 -5.88 -17.95
CA LEU A 256 16.97 -7.28 -17.99
C LEU A 256 17.16 -7.89 -16.61
N ASP A 257 16.10 -7.85 -15.80
CA ASP A 257 16.13 -8.40 -14.44
C ASP A 257 16.14 -9.94 -14.43
N SER A 258 15.71 -10.58 -15.53
CA SER A 258 15.64 -12.04 -15.66
C SER A 258 16.91 -12.70 -16.25
N THR A 259 17.85 -11.92 -16.80
CA THR A 259 19.08 -12.45 -17.39
C THR A 259 20.33 -11.90 -16.73
N ILE A 260 21.24 -12.80 -16.37
CA ILE A 260 22.52 -12.46 -15.74
C ILE A 260 23.46 -11.90 -16.81
N HIS A 261 23.66 -10.59 -16.82
CA HIS A 261 24.49 -9.91 -17.83
C HIS A 261 25.19 -8.67 -17.25
N PHE A 262 26.16 -8.13 -17.98
CA PHE A 262 26.66 -6.77 -17.75
C PHE A 262 26.13 -5.81 -18.81
N PRO A 263 25.99 -4.50 -18.50
CA PRO A 263 25.84 -3.48 -19.52
C PRO A 263 26.99 -3.55 -20.55
N PRO A 264 26.75 -3.21 -21.84
CA PRO A 264 27.78 -3.30 -22.88
C PRO A 264 29.06 -2.51 -22.58
N ASP A 265 28.94 -1.37 -21.90
CA ASP A 265 30.01 -0.44 -21.53
C ASP A 265 30.47 -0.59 -20.07
N HIS A 266 30.23 -1.74 -19.43
CA HIS A 266 30.53 -1.97 -18.01
C HIS A 266 32.01 -1.88 -17.62
N LEU A 267 32.95 -1.98 -18.57
CA LEU A 267 34.40 -1.83 -18.38
C LEU A 267 34.93 -0.44 -18.75
N GLN A 268 34.12 0.42 -19.36
CA GLN A 268 34.53 1.79 -19.63
C GLN A 268 34.40 2.62 -18.35
N GLN A 269 35.44 3.34 -17.94
CA GLN A 269 35.42 4.16 -16.72
C GLN A 269 34.37 5.28 -16.78
N MET A 270 34.06 5.85 -15.61
CA MET A 270 33.19 7.02 -15.51
C MET A 270 33.76 8.17 -16.32
N SER A 271 32.92 8.82 -17.12
CA SER A 271 33.29 9.97 -17.93
C SER A 271 33.30 11.27 -17.11
N SER A 272 33.98 12.30 -17.64
CA SER A 272 34.05 13.61 -16.98
C SER A 272 32.68 14.27 -16.82
N VAL A 273 31.77 14.12 -17.79
CA VAL A 273 30.42 14.66 -17.69
C VAL A 273 29.59 13.98 -16.59
N GLU A 274 29.70 12.66 -16.45
CA GLU A 274 29.04 11.93 -15.36
C GLU A 274 29.53 12.47 -14.00
N ALA A 275 30.85 12.62 -13.83
CA ALA A 275 31.45 13.15 -12.62
C ALA A 275 31.04 14.60 -12.30
N GLN A 276 30.98 15.48 -13.31
CA GLN A 276 30.54 16.89 -13.13
C GLN A 276 29.08 16.98 -12.70
N VAL A 277 28.19 16.22 -13.34
CA VAL A 277 26.78 16.12 -12.92
C VAL A 277 26.67 15.58 -11.50
N GLY A 278 27.47 14.57 -11.16
CA GLY A 278 27.56 14.04 -9.80
C GLY A 278 27.96 15.09 -8.77
N MET A 279 29.00 15.89 -9.04
CA MET A 279 29.43 16.97 -8.15
C MET A 279 28.35 18.04 -7.95
N GLU A 280 27.61 18.40 -8.99
CA GLU A 280 26.49 19.34 -8.86
C GLU A 280 25.35 18.76 -8.02
N GLN A 281 25.05 17.47 -8.16
CA GLN A 281 24.05 16.79 -7.33
C GLN A 281 24.47 16.68 -5.87
N LEU A 282 25.77 16.52 -5.55
CA LEU A 282 26.25 16.51 -4.16
C LEU A 282 25.93 17.82 -3.44
N LYS A 283 25.98 18.97 -4.13
CA LYS A 283 25.61 20.28 -3.55
C LYS A 283 24.15 20.33 -3.12
N LYS A 284 23.27 19.63 -3.84
CA LYS A 284 21.82 19.56 -3.60
C LYS A 284 21.42 18.49 -2.60
N PHE A 285 22.33 17.59 -2.25
CA PHE A 285 22.03 16.44 -1.43
C PHE A 285 21.37 16.78 -0.08
N PRO A 286 21.83 17.78 0.69
CA PRO A 286 21.18 18.15 1.96
C PRO A 286 19.70 18.52 1.78
N GLU A 287 19.39 19.33 0.76
CA GLU A 287 18.03 19.74 0.42
C GLU A 287 17.18 18.53 0.01
N ILE A 288 17.71 17.64 -0.85
CA ILE A 288 17.02 16.43 -1.29
C ILE A 288 16.63 15.55 -0.08
N VAL A 289 17.55 15.34 0.85
CA VAL A 289 17.30 14.52 2.06
C VAL A 289 16.27 15.17 2.96
N GLN A 290 16.42 16.47 3.24
CA GLN A 290 15.47 17.22 4.06
C GLN A 290 14.06 17.08 3.48
N ARG A 291 13.93 17.31 2.18
CA ARG A 291 12.64 17.29 1.50
C ARG A 291 11.97 15.93 1.52
N ARG A 292 12.75 14.86 1.32
CA ARG A 292 12.24 13.48 1.42
C ARG A 292 11.76 13.15 2.83
N ARG A 293 12.51 13.54 3.86
CA ARG A 293 12.09 13.34 5.27
C ARG A 293 10.81 14.09 5.60
N GLU A 294 10.66 15.32 5.14
CA GLU A 294 9.41 16.09 5.29
C GLU A 294 8.22 15.36 4.65
N LEU A 295 8.36 14.93 3.39
CA LEU A 295 7.32 14.22 2.65
C LEU A 295 6.97 12.87 3.29
N ALA A 296 7.96 12.13 3.78
CA ALA A 296 7.75 10.87 4.48
C ALA A 296 6.94 11.06 5.78
N ARG A 297 7.23 12.11 6.56
CA ARG A 297 6.42 12.46 7.75
C ARG A 297 4.99 12.82 7.37
N LEU A 298 4.80 13.56 6.28
CA LEU A 298 3.46 13.89 5.76
C LEU A 298 2.69 12.63 5.36
N TYR A 299 3.29 11.73 4.58
CA TYR A 299 2.64 10.46 4.25
C TYR A 299 2.28 9.68 5.50
N HIS A 300 3.20 9.56 6.46
CA HIS A 300 2.95 8.82 7.69
C HIS A 300 1.80 9.43 8.50
N ALA A 301 1.73 10.77 8.61
CA ALA A 301 0.65 11.47 9.31
C ALA A 301 -0.73 11.26 8.66
N HIS A 302 -0.79 11.06 7.35
CA HIS A 302 -2.05 10.84 6.62
C HIS A 302 -2.46 9.37 6.50
N LEU A 303 -1.51 8.44 6.64
CA LEU A 303 -1.75 7.02 6.35
C LEU A 303 -1.73 6.14 7.61
N SER A 304 -1.15 6.57 8.74
CA SER A 304 -0.95 5.72 9.93
C SER A 304 -2.22 5.06 10.47
N ASP A 305 -3.35 5.76 10.41
CA ASP A 305 -4.62 5.30 10.99
C ASP A 305 -5.50 4.58 9.96
N SER A 306 -4.96 4.29 8.78
CA SER A 306 -5.71 3.68 7.69
C SER A 306 -5.72 2.17 7.80
N GLN A 307 -6.90 1.57 7.90
CA GLN A 307 -7.03 0.12 7.82
C GLN A 307 -6.57 -0.40 6.45
N GLY A 308 -5.94 -1.58 6.44
CA GLY A 308 -5.49 -2.26 5.22
C GLY A 308 -4.21 -1.70 4.59
N ILE A 309 -3.53 -0.77 5.25
CA ILE A 309 -2.24 -0.21 4.83
C ILE A 309 -1.20 -0.55 5.90
N ASP A 310 -0.21 -1.38 5.54
CA ASP A 310 0.94 -1.62 6.43
C ASP A 310 2.07 -0.63 6.06
N LEU A 311 2.42 0.23 7.01
CA LEU A 311 3.50 1.23 6.86
C LEU A 311 4.78 0.78 7.58
N LEU A 312 5.92 1.27 7.08
CA LEU A 312 7.15 1.25 7.87
C LEU A 312 7.10 2.33 8.95
N PRO A 313 7.46 2.02 10.20
CA PRO A 313 7.59 3.02 11.26
C PRO A 313 8.58 4.11 10.88
N LEU A 314 8.32 5.35 11.28
CA LEU A 314 9.30 6.42 11.14
C LEU A 314 10.59 6.09 11.90
N ALA A 315 11.72 6.01 11.18
CA ALA A 315 13.05 5.91 11.76
C ALA A 315 13.82 7.21 11.56
N GLU A 316 14.43 7.73 12.63
CA GLU A 316 15.15 9.01 12.63
C GLU A 316 16.26 9.07 11.57
N GLY A 317 17.01 7.97 11.44
CA GLY A 317 18.11 7.85 10.49
C GLY A 317 17.69 7.52 9.05
N ALA A 318 16.40 7.23 8.80
CA ALA A 318 15.92 6.92 7.45
C ALA A 318 15.90 8.16 6.56
N ILE A 319 16.14 7.94 5.26
CA ILE A 319 16.14 9.01 4.24
C ILE A 319 14.96 8.91 3.29
N TRP A 320 14.32 7.74 3.22
CA TRP A 320 13.17 7.48 2.36
C TRP A 320 13.49 7.74 0.87
N SER A 321 14.38 6.93 0.30
CA SER A 321 14.61 6.93 -1.16
C SER A 321 13.32 6.64 -1.93
N HIS A 322 12.50 5.78 -1.34
CA HIS A 322 11.14 5.47 -1.74
C HIS A 322 10.29 5.39 -0.47
N PHE A 323 8.98 5.58 -0.60
CA PHE A 323 8.05 5.44 0.52
C PHE A 323 7.25 4.15 0.32
N PRO A 324 7.71 3.02 0.90
CA PRO A 324 7.06 1.73 0.71
C PRO A 324 5.82 1.60 1.60
N VAL A 325 4.77 1.00 1.05
CA VAL A 325 3.56 0.60 1.76
C VAL A 325 3.17 -0.80 1.30
N ARG A 326 2.66 -1.67 2.18
CA ARG A 326 2.12 -2.98 1.78
C ARG A 326 0.61 -3.01 1.82
N VAL A 327 0.03 -3.62 0.79
CA VAL A 327 -1.41 -3.73 0.54
C VAL A 327 -1.71 -5.05 -0.19
N ARG A 328 -2.86 -5.67 0.08
CA ARG A 328 -3.20 -7.00 -0.48
C ARG A 328 -3.52 -7.00 -1.97
N LYS A 329 -4.33 -6.05 -2.46
CA LYS A 329 -4.76 -5.99 -3.87
C LYS A 329 -3.94 -4.98 -4.68
N ARG A 330 -2.62 -5.10 -4.58
CA ARG A 330 -1.65 -4.19 -5.20
C ARG A 330 -2.00 -3.78 -6.64
N GLU A 331 -2.24 -4.74 -7.52
CA GLU A 331 -2.51 -4.51 -8.95
C GLU A 331 -3.80 -3.72 -9.23
N GLU A 332 -4.79 -3.82 -8.35
CA GLU A 332 -6.02 -3.04 -8.47
C GLU A 332 -5.79 -1.58 -8.08
N ILE A 333 -5.08 -1.35 -6.98
CA ILE A 333 -4.70 -0.01 -6.51
C ILE A 333 -3.83 0.71 -7.56
N LEU A 334 -2.83 0.01 -8.10
CA LEU A 334 -1.95 0.55 -9.15
C LEU A 334 -2.76 1.05 -10.34
N ARG A 335 -3.66 0.22 -10.90
CA ARG A 335 -4.52 0.60 -12.03
C ARG A 335 -5.44 1.77 -11.70
N ARG A 336 -6.07 1.76 -10.52
CA ARG A 336 -7.00 2.82 -10.09
C ARG A 336 -6.30 4.17 -9.93
N LEU A 337 -5.15 4.21 -9.28
CA LEU A 337 -4.41 5.48 -9.11
C LEU A 337 -3.84 5.96 -10.44
N HIS A 338 -3.39 5.04 -11.29
CA HIS A 338 -2.92 5.34 -12.63
C HIS A 338 -4.00 6.05 -13.46
N GLN A 339 -5.23 5.51 -13.48
CA GLN A 339 -6.40 6.12 -14.15
C GLN A 339 -6.73 7.52 -13.60
N ASN A 340 -6.39 7.80 -12.34
CA ASN A 340 -6.54 9.12 -11.72
C ASN A 340 -5.29 10.02 -11.87
N GLY A 341 -4.38 9.67 -12.78
CA GLY A 341 -3.21 10.46 -13.12
C GLY A 341 -2.08 10.41 -12.08
N ILE A 342 -2.04 9.39 -11.22
CA ILE A 342 -0.96 9.14 -10.26
C ILE A 342 -0.30 7.81 -10.60
N GLN A 343 0.96 7.85 -11.01
CA GLN A 343 1.73 6.64 -11.24
C GLN A 343 2.45 6.24 -9.94
N LEU A 344 2.18 5.03 -9.44
CA LEU A 344 2.86 4.46 -8.28
C LEU A 344 4.05 3.59 -8.73
N GLY A 345 4.99 3.34 -7.83
CA GLY A 345 6.17 2.53 -8.09
C GLY A 345 6.02 1.07 -7.63
N GLN A 346 6.75 0.19 -8.33
CA GLN A 346 7.01 -1.21 -7.97
C GLN A 346 8.51 -1.42 -8.12
N LEU A 347 9.30 -0.95 -7.16
CA LEU A 347 10.76 -0.91 -7.30
C LEU A 347 11.40 -2.30 -7.31
N VAL A 348 10.88 -3.19 -6.45
CA VAL A 348 11.27 -4.60 -6.37
C VAL A 348 9.96 -5.37 -6.31
N ASP A 349 9.57 -5.98 -7.41
CA ASP A 349 8.33 -6.77 -7.56
C ASP A 349 8.62 -8.27 -7.69
N TYR A 350 9.84 -8.67 -7.32
CA TYR A 350 10.32 -10.05 -7.34
C TYR A 350 11.03 -10.43 -6.04
N SER A 351 11.08 -11.73 -5.77
CA SER A 351 12.07 -12.34 -4.88
C SER A 351 13.18 -12.89 -5.77
N ILE A 352 14.43 -12.49 -5.54
CA ILE A 352 15.57 -12.92 -6.36
C ILE A 352 15.65 -14.45 -6.49
N PRO A 353 15.58 -15.26 -5.42
CA PRO A 353 15.65 -16.72 -5.54
C PRO A 353 14.52 -17.37 -6.37
N GLU A 354 13.39 -16.69 -6.56
CA GLU A 354 12.27 -17.20 -7.38
C GLU A 354 12.50 -17.00 -8.89
N LEU A 355 13.39 -16.07 -9.25
CA LEU A 355 13.73 -15.76 -10.64
C LEU A 355 14.45 -16.95 -11.30
N PRO A 356 14.16 -17.27 -12.58
CA PRO A 356 14.72 -18.46 -13.25
C PRO A 356 16.24 -18.60 -13.17
N GLY A 357 16.99 -17.50 -13.32
CA GLY A 357 18.46 -17.49 -13.27
C GLY A 357 19.05 -17.74 -11.88
N TYR A 358 18.23 -17.68 -10.82
CA TYR A 358 18.70 -17.78 -9.43
C TYR A 358 18.17 -18.99 -8.65
N ARG A 359 17.16 -19.70 -9.18
CA ARG A 359 16.65 -20.94 -8.58
C ARG A 359 17.76 -21.95 -8.21
N PRO A 360 18.83 -22.16 -9.01
CA PRO A 360 19.91 -23.06 -8.62
C PRO A 360 20.66 -22.67 -7.34
N TYR A 361 20.58 -21.41 -6.90
CA TYR A 361 21.24 -20.91 -5.68
C TYR A 361 20.32 -20.89 -4.46
N ALA A 362 19.03 -21.20 -4.61
CA ALA A 362 18.04 -21.13 -3.53
C ALA A 362 17.98 -22.39 -2.64
N ALA A 363 18.63 -23.50 -3.05
CA ALA A 363 18.80 -24.74 -2.26
C ALA A 363 17.58 -25.16 -1.41
N ASP A 364 16.41 -25.31 -2.06
CA ASP A 364 15.09 -25.63 -1.46
C ASP A 364 14.64 -24.74 -0.28
N ALA A 365 15.37 -23.67 0.03
CA ALA A 365 15.03 -22.72 1.08
C ALA A 365 13.82 -21.87 0.67
N SER A 366 12.98 -21.55 1.67
CA SER A 366 11.82 -20.70 1.49
C SER A 366 12.10 -19.29 1.99
N PHE A 367 11.61 -18.29 1.26
CA PHE A 367 11.75 -16.87 1.59
C PHE A 367 10.35 -16.20 1.63
N PRO A 368 9.48 -16.62 2.56
CA PRO A 368 8.08 -16.20 2.58
C PRO A 368 7.90 -14.69 2.74
N ASN A 369 8.76 -14.01 3.51
CA ASN A 369 8.64 -12.56 3.69
C ASN A 369 9.06 -11.81 2.42
N ALA A 370 10.15 -12.22 1.77
CA ALA A 370 10.56 -11.67 0.48
C ALA A 370 9.46 -11.86 -0.58
N ALA A 371 8.87 -13.05 -0.66
CA ALA A 371 7.78 -13.36 -1.56
C ALA A 371 6.50 -12.55 -1.25
N ARG A 372 6.23 -12.29 0.04
CA ARG A 372 5.12 -11.42 0.44
C ARG A 372 5.40 -9.97 0.05
N CYS A 373 6.60 -9.46 0.34
CA CYS A 373 7.02 -8.10 -0.01
C CYS A 373 6.93 -7.86 -1.53
N SER A 374 7.38 -8.82 -2.34
CA SER A 374 7.34 -8.73 -3.80
C SER A 374 5.93 -8.70 -4.40
N ARG A 375 4.90 -9.17 -3.68
CA ARG A 375 3.50 -9.13 -4.12
C ARG A 375 2.71 -7.95 -3.56
N GLU A 376 3.02 -7.52 -2.33
CA GLU A 376 2.19 -6.57 -1.60
C GLU A 376 2.75 -5.13 -1.61
N THR A 377 4.02 -4.93 -1.94
CA THR A 377 4.68 -3.63 -1.81
C THR A 377 4.35 -2.69 -2.97
N ILE A 378 3.96 -1.45 -2.63
CA ILE A 378 3.85 -0.30 -3.51
C ILE A 378 4.80 0.79 -3.01
N ASN A 379 5.41 1.53 -3.91
CA ASN A 379 6.17 2.73 -3.58
C ASN A 379 5.34 3.97 -3.95
N LEU A 380 4.97 4.77 -2.96
CA LEU A 380 4.34 6.07 -3.19
C LEU A 380 5.37 7.06 -3.75
N PRO A 381 4.96 7.97 -4.68
CA PRO A 381 5.85 8.99 -5.21
C PRO A 381 6.50 9.81 -4.10
N ILE A 382 7.83 9.81 -4.06
CA ILE A 382 8.60 10.62 -3.13
C ILE A 382 9.89 11.09 -3.83
N HIS A 383 9.99 12.40 -4.04
CA HIS A 383 11.13 13.05 -4.69
C HIS A 383 11.16 14.54 -4.31
N ALA A 384 12.32 15.17 -4.41
CA ALA A 384 12.52 16.54 -3.93
C ALA A 384 11.59 17.57 -4.61
N SER A 385 11.22 17.38 -5.88
CA SER A 385 10.28 18.28 -6.57
C SER A 385 8.80 18.12 -6.18
N LEU A 386 8.43 17.12 -5.36
CA LEU A 386 7.02 16.85 -5.04
C LEU A 386 6.52 17.89 -4.04
N GLN A 387 5.39 18.53 -4.33
CA GLN A 387 4.81 19.55 -3.46
C GLN A 387 4.04 18.91 -2.29
N PRO A 388 3.95 19.57 -1.11
CA PRO A 388 3.25 18.98 0.05
C PRO A 388 1.77 18.69 -0.26
N GLY A 389 1.09 19.59 -0.96
CA GLY A 389 -0.30 19.39 -1.38
C GLY A 389 -0.47 18.21 -2.36
N GLN A 390 0.52 17.93 -3.22
CA GLN A 390 0.50 16.73 -4.07
C GLN A 390 0.67 15.47 -3.23
N CYS A 391 1.58 15.47 -2.25
CA CYS A 391 1.76 14.37 -1.30
C CYS A 391 0.46 14.06 -0.53
N GLN A 392 -0.22 15.08 -0.02
CA GLN A 392 -1.52 14.94 0.65
C GLN A 392 -2.60 14.37 -0.29
N ALA A 393 -2.69 14.88 -1.51
CA ALA A 393 -3.63 14.38 -2.51
C ALA A 393 -3.37 12.91 -2.90
N ILE A 394 -2.09 12.50 -2.98
CA ILE A 394 -1.70 11.11 -3.20
C ILE A 394 -2.13 10.25 -2.01
N ALA A 395 -1.80 10.66 -0.78
CA ALA A 395 -2.16 9.94 0.43
C ALA A 395 -3.68 9.72 0.54
N TRP A 396 -4.47 10.79 0.34
CA TRP A 396 -5.93 10.72 0.38
C TRP A 396 -6.51 9.80 -0.71
N ARG A 397 -6.04 9.90 -1.95
CA ARG A 397 -6.48 9.02 -3.05
C ARG A 397 -6.06 7.57 -2.84
N PHE A 398 -4.87 7.36 -2.29
CA PHE A 398 -4.37 6.04 -1.96
C PHE A 398 -5.23 5.41 -0.85
N GLN A 399 -5.48 6.14 0.24
CA GLN A 399 -6.37 5.72 1.31
C GLN A 399 -7.77 5.43 0.77
N ALA A 400 -8.34 6.27 -0.10
CA ALA A 400 -9.65 6.01 -0.69
C ALA A 400 -9.66 4.76 -1.59
N ALA A 401 -8.57 4.51 -2.33
CA ALA A 401 -8.44 3.30 -3.15
C ALA A 401 -8.37 2.04 -2.29
N VAL A 402 -7.60 2.08 -1.20
CA VAL A 402 -7.49 0.99 -0.23
C VAL A 402 -8.78 0.83 0.58
N ALA A 403 -9.42 1.89 1.04
CA ALA A 403 -10.68 1.84 1.79
C ALA A 403 -11.84 1.26 0.96
N LYS A 404 -11.85 1.52 -0.36
CA LYS A 404 -12.77 0.81 -1.27
C LYS A 404 -12.50 -0.69 -1.34
N GLU A 405 -11.30 -1.14 -0.97
CA GLU A 405 -10.92 -2.56 -0.85
C GLU A 405 -11.09 -3.12 0.56
N VAL A 406 -10.95 -2.27 1.58
CA VAL A 406 -11.35 -2.49 2.98
C VAL A 406 -12.86 -2.26 3.16
N SER A 407 -13.61 -2.14 2.06
CA SER A 407 -15.02 -2.52 2.11
C SER A 407 -15.05 -4.01 2.45
N ILE A 408 -15.10 -4.27 3.76
CA ILE A 408 -15.66 -5.47 4.36
C ILE A 408 -16.83 -5.84 3.46
N PRO A 409 -16.94 -7.08 2.94
CA PRO A 409 -18.15 -7.45 2.23
C PRO A 409 -19.30 -7.15 3.19
N ILE A 410 -20.06 -6.10 2.92
CA ILE A 410 -21.09 -5.61 3.82
C ILE A 410 -22.14 -6.71 3.78
N LYS A 411 -22.10 -7.61 4.76
CA LYS A 411 -22.99 -8.76 4.79
C LYS A 411 -24.43 -8.31 5.02
N THR A 412 -24.62 -7.12 5.62
CA THR A 412 -25.88 -6.71 6.21
C THR A 412 -26.29 -5.29 5.82
N LEU A 413 -27.46 -5.18 5.18
CA LEU A 413 -28.15 -3.92 4.89
C LEU A 413 -29.42 -3.85 5.75
N LEU A 414 -29.70 -2.70 6.36
CA LEU A 414 -30.89 -2.46 7.18
C LEU A 414 -31.71 -1.33 6.58
N LEU A 415 -32.98 -1.61 6.23
CA LEU A 415 -33.94 -0.61 5.74
C LEU A 415 -34.96 -0.30 6.84
N VAL A 416 -35.00 0.95 7.27
CA VAL A 416 -35.81 1.41 8.42
C VAL A 416 -36.85 2.46 7.99
N GLY A 417 -38.07 2.37 8.50
CA GLY A 417 -39.11 3.40 8.31
C GLY A 417 -38.70 4.79 8.83
N ASN A 418 -39.13 5.86 8.14
CA ASN A 418 -38.88 7.26 8.55
C ASN A 418 -39.93 7.82 9.55
N ASP A 419 -40.47 6.98 10.41
CA ASP A 419 -41.34 7.37 11.51
C ASP A 419 -40.55 7.42 12.84
N LYS A 420 -41.15 7.96 13.90
CA LYS A 420 -40.47 8.12 15.20
C LYS A 420 -40.05 6.78 15.81
N ILE A 421 -40.78 5.69 15.54
CA ILE A 421 -40.38 4.34 15.96
C ILE A 421 -39.13 3.87 15.19
N GLY A 422 -39.09 4.02 13.87
CA GLY A 422 -37.89 3.71 13.10
C GLY A 422 -36.68 4.55 13.51
N ARG A 423 -36.88 5.83 13.83
CA ARG A 423 -35.81 6.69 14.37
C ARG A 423 -35.35 6.27 15.77
N ARG A 424 -36.26 5.76 16.62
CA ARG A 424 -35.92 5.17 17.91
C ARG A 424 -35.00 3.96 17.75
N LEU A 425 -35.27 3.07 16.78
CA LEU A 425 -34.35 1.97 16.43
C LEU A 425 -32.97 2.52 16.05
N ILE A 426 -32.92 3.50 15.14
CA ILE A 426 -31.65 4.10 14.67
C ILE A 426 -30.87 4.70 15.84
N GLY A 427 -31.53 5.39 16.77
CA GLY A 427 -30.89 5.94 17.97
C GLY A 427 -30.33 4.87 18.92
N ARG A 428 -30.87 3.65 18.89
CA ARG A 428 -30.38 2.49 19.66
C ARG A 428 -29.32 1.67 18.92
N LEU A 429 -29.09 1.91 17.63
CA LEU A 429 -27.98 1.33 16.89
C LEU A 429 -26.68 2.01 17.35
N GLY A 430 -25.70 1.23 17.81
CA GLY A 430 -24.38 1.71 18.22
C GLY A 430 -23.50 2.13 17.02
N SER A 431 -22.30 1.55 16.89
CA SER A 431 -21.40 1.83 15.75
C SER A 431 -21.98 1.37 14.40
N TYR A 432 -21.85 2.22 13.39
CA TYR A 432 -22.29 1.97 12.00
C TYR A 432 -21.22 1.32 11.11
N SER A 433 -20.03 1.01 11.65
CA SER A 433 -18.87 0.61 10.83
C SER A 433 -19.09 -0.64 9.98
N ASP A 434 -19.99 -1.54 10.38
CA ASP A 434 -20.10 -2.89 9.81
C ASP A 434 -21.39 -3.11 9.00
N ARG A 435 -22.24 -2.08 8.83
CA ARG A 435 -23.59 -2.21 8.24
C ARG A 435 -24.05 -0.93 7.53
N ILE A 436 -24.86 -1.08 6.47
CA ILE A 436 -25.50 0.07 5.80
C ILE A 436 -26.92 0.23 6.33
N VAL A 437 -27.24 1.42 6.86
CA VAL A 437 -28.59 1.78 7.28
C VAL A 437 -29.21 2.74 6.26
N LEU A 438 -30.34 2.34 5.68
CA LEU A 438 -31.13 3.10 4.72
C LEU A 438 -32.46 3.52 5.34
N LEU A 439 -32.91 4.73 5.01
CA LEU A 439 -34.16 5.31 5.49
C LEU A 439 -35.26 5.20 4.42
N ASP A 440 -36.33 4.48 4.71
CA ASP A 440 -37.49 4.35 3.84
C ASP A 440 -38.40 5.59 3.94
N VAL A 441 -38.49 6.31 2.82
CA VAL A 441 -39.36 7.48 2.64
C VAL A 441 -40.40 7.28 1.54
N SER A 442 -40.68 6.02 1.18
CA SER A 442 -41.61 5.65 0.11
C SER A 442 -43.09 5.84 0.45
N SER A 443 -43.42 5.89 1.74
CA SER A 443 -44.80 6.01 2.20
C SER A 443 -45.29 7.46 2.15
N GLY A 444 -46.10 7.78 1.14
CA GLY A 444 -46.75 9.09 0.99
C GLY A 444 -48.27 9.06 1.17
N TRP A 445 -48.89 10.24 1.29
CA TRP A 445 -50.33 10.45 1.48
C TRP A 445 -51.22 9.69 0.47
N LYS A 446 -50.78 9.57 -0.78
CA LYS A 446 -51.48 8.82 -1.84
C LYS A 446 -51.70 7.34 -1.49
N ARG A 447 -50.77 6.74 -0.74
CA ARG A 447 -50.88 5.34 -0.29
C ARG A 447 -51.89 5.19 0.84
N VAL A 448 -51.85 6.09 1.82
CA VAL A 448 -52.79 6.11 2.94
C VAL A 448 -54.22 6.21 2.42
N PHE A 449 -54.48 7.11 1.47
CA PHE A 449 -55.77 7.25 0.81
C PHE A 449 -56.21 5.96 0.09
N ARG A 450 -55.28 5.28 -0.59
CA ARG A 450 -55.56 4.00 -1.27
C ARG A 450 -55.93 2.89 -0.27
N LEU A 451 -55.29 2.85 0.90
CA LEU A 451 -55.57 1.86 1.95
C LEU A 451 -56.95 2.08 2.58
N LEU A 452 -57.31 3.35 2.86
CA LEU A 452 -58.65 3.72 3.31
C LEU A 452 -59.72 3.32 2.28
N ARG A 453 -59.51 3.66 0.99
CA ARG A 453 -60.46 3.32 -0.09
C ARG A 453 -60.65 1.81 -0.24
N LYS A 454 -59.59 1.02 -0.04
CA LYS A 454 -59.64 -0.45 -0.08
C LYS A 454 -60.13 -1.08 1.23
N LYS A 455 -60.58 -0.28 2.21
CA LYS A 455 -60.99 -0.72 3.56
C LYS A 455 -59.94 -1.61 4.26
N ARG A 456 -58.66 -1.42 3.93
CA ARG A 456 -57.54 -2.15 4.57
C ARG A 456 -57.06 -1.50 5.87
N ILE A 457 -57.53 -0.28 6.14
CA ILE A 457 -57.35 0.45 7.39
C ILE A 457 -58.62 1.26 7.64
N SER A 458 -59.12 1.29 8.87
CA SER A 458 -60.27 2.12 9.25
C SER A 458 -59.81 3.55 9.53
N LEU A 459 -60.71 4.53 9.34
CA LEU A 459 -60.43 5.93 9.67
C LEU A 459 -60.10 6.08 11.16
N THR A 460 -60.82 5.35 12.02
CA THR A 460 -60.58 5.31 13.46
C THR A 460 -59.18 4.82 13.82
N LEU A 461 -58.71 3.73 13.20
CA LEU A 461 -57.36 3.22 13.42
C LEU A 461 -56.29 4.20 12.89
N LEU A 462 -56.53 4.83 11.73
CA LEU A 462 -55.62 5.84 11.19
C LEU A 462 -55.48 7.03 12.16
N CYS A 463 -56.58 7.50 12.76
CA CYS A 463 -56.55 8.55 13.77
C CYS A 463 -55.78 8.12 15.03
N LYS A 464 -55.98 6.88 15.51
CA LYS A 464 -55.21 6.33 16.64
C LYS A 464 -53.71 6.30 16.35
N MET A 465 -53.31 5.83 15.16
CA MET A 465 -51.91 5.78 14.72
C MET A 465 -51.29 7.18 14.60
N ALA A 466 -52.00 8.12 14.00
CA ALA A 466 -51.54 9.51 13.88
C ALA A 466 -51.38 10.20 15.24
N TRP A 467 -52.32 9.94 16.16
CA TRP A 467 -52.25 10.46 17.53
C TRP A 467 -51.08 9.88 18.32
N ALA A 468 -50.85 8.57 18.21
CA ALA A 468 -49.70 7.91 18.82
C ALA A 468 -48.38 8.51 18.29
N GLU A 469 -48.27 8.64 16.96
CA GLU A 469 -47.10 9.24 16.32
C GLU A 469 -46.87 10.70 16.74
N PHE A 470 -47.93 11.49 16.88
CA PHE A 470 -47.82 12.87 17.35
C PHE A 470 -47.22 12.94 18.76
N ARG A 471 -47.66 12.07 19.68
CA ARG A 471 -47.22 12.04 21.09
C ARG A 471 -45.82 11.47 21.33
N ARG A 472 -45.30 10.64 20.43
CA ARG A 472 -43.96 10.02 20.59
C ARG A 472 -42.85 11.06 20.60
N GLU A 473 -41.80 10.77 21.37
CA GLU A 473 -40.54 11.51 21.31
C GLU A 473 -39.83 11.29 19.97
N ASP A 474 -39.35 12.38 19.35
CA ASP A 474 -38.61 12.31 18.09
C ASP A 474 -37.11 12.22 18.36
N HIS A 475 -36.46 11.20 17.80
CA HIS A 475 -35.03 10.98 17.98
C HIS A 475 -34.26 11.63 16.82
N ARG A 476 -33.21 12.39 17.15
CA ARG A 476 -32.30 12.93 16.14
C ARG A 476 -31.50 11.79 15.51
N ILE A 477 -31.62 11.63 14.20
CA ILE A 477 -30.87 10.65 13.43
C ILE A 477 -29.76 11.32 12.61
N PRO A 478 -28.64 10.63 12.34
CA PRO A 478 -27.62 11.12 11.41
C PRO A 478 -28.18 11.27 10.00
N ASN A 479 -27.43 11.94 9.12
CA ASN A 479 -27.83 12.08 7.72
C ASN A 479 -27.69 10.73 6.98
N LEU A 480 -28.77 9.95 6.98
CA LEU A 480 -28.84 8.65 6.32
C LEU A 480 -29.34 8.75 4.88
N GLU A 481 -28.87 7.83 4.05
CA GLU A 481 -29.34 7.71 2.68
C GLU A 481 -30.82 7.29 2.63
N ARG A 482 -31.58 7.89 1.70
CA ARG A 482 -33.04 7.74 1.62
C ARG A 482 -33.43 6.91 0.41
N VAL A 483 -34.42 6.04 0.60
CA VAL A 483 -34.98 5.19 -0.46
C VAL A 483 -36.44 5.56 -0.69
N ARG A 484 -36.78 5.93 -1.93
CA ARG A 484 -38.13 6.43 -2.28
C ARG A 484 -39.00 5.38 -2.95
N ASN A 485 -38.40 4.36 -3.56
CA ASN A 485 -39.12 3.33 -4.29
C ASN A 485 -38.33 2.00 -4.36
N SER A 486 -39.00 0.93 -4.79
CA SER A 486 -38.44 -0.42 -4.81
C SER A 486 -37.31 -0.61 -5.84
N GLN A 487 -37.26 0.21 -6.90
CA GLN A 487 -36.19 0.16 -7.89
C GLN A 487 -34.89 0.74 -7.32
N GLU A 488 -34.97 1.89 -6.66
CA GLU A 488 -33.84 2.47 -5.91
C GLU A 488 -33.34 1.46 -4.87
N PHE A 489 -34.24 0.80 -4.15
CA PHE A 489 -33.86 -0.20 -3.16
C PHE A 489 -33.11 -1.39 -3.76
N LEU A 490 -33.62 -1.95 -4.87
CA LEU A 490 -32.97 -3.04 -5.59
C LEU A 490 -31.58 -2.63 -6.10
N GLN A 491 -31.43 -1.41 -6.62
CA GLN A 491 -30.14 -0.90 -7.06
C GLN A 491 -29.16 -0.79 -5.88
N LYS A 492 -29.64 -0.41 -4.68
CA LYS A 492 -28.81 -0.36 -3.47
C LYS A 492 -28.35 -1.74 -3.03
N ILE A 493 -29.22 -2.75 -3.05
CA ILE A 493 -28.84 -4.13 -2.74
C ILE A 493 -27.76 -4.62 -3.72
N LYS A 494 -27.95 -4.41 -5.03
CA LYS A 494 -26.98 -4.80 -6.07
C LYS A 494 -25.64 -4.07 -5.95
N ASN A 495 -25.66 -2.76 -5.71
CA ASN A 495 -24.44 -1.96 -5.61
C ASN A 495 -23.63 -2.29 -4.36
N THR A 496 -24.30 -2.67 -3.27
CA THR A 496 -23.65 -2.98 -1.98
C THR A 496 -23.19 -4.43 -1.88
N GLY A 497 -23.75 -5.34 -2.69
CA GLY A 497 -23.45 -6.77 -2.62
C GLY A 497 -23.95 -7.42 -1.32
N ALA A 498 -24.96 -6.83 -0.67
CA ALA A 498 -25.47 -7.30 0.60
C ALA A 498 -26.01 -8.73 0.50
N LYS A 499 -25.60 -9.60 1.44
CA LYS A 499 -26.09 -11.00 1.52
C LYS A 499 -27.34 -11.14 2.38
N ARG A 500 -27.52 -10.26 3.36
CA ARG A 500 -28.69 -10.17 4.22
C ARG A 500 -29.25 -8.76 4.24
N VAL A 501 -30.56 -8.65 4.19
CA VAL A 501 -31.30 -7.40 4.24
C VAL A 501 -32.35 -7.49 5.33
N TYR A 502 -32.25 -6.64 6.34
CA TYR A 502 -33.25 -6.53 7.39
C TYR A 502 -34.22 -5.38 7.10
N LEU A 503 -35.50 -5.64 7.30
CA LEU A 503 -36.59 -4.68 7.15
C LEU A 503 -37.20 -4.42 8.53
N PHE A 504 -37.33 -3.15 8.89
CA PHE A 504 -38.03 -2.74 10.10
C PHE A 504 -38.88 -1.49 9.80
N ARG A 505 -40.20 -1.58 10.02
CA ARG A 505 -41.15 -0.51 9.67
C ARG A 505 -41.03 -0.06 8.19
N ALA A 506 -40.56 -0.95 7.32
CA ALA A 506 -40.40 -0.66 5.90
C ALA A 506 -41.78 -0.66 5.22
N GLY A 507 -42.14 0.48 4.63
CA GLY A 507 -43.33 0.62 3.82
C GLY A 507 -43.14 0.05 2.41
N LEU A 508 -41.93 -0.02 1.87
CA LEU A 508 -41.70 -0.40 0.47
C LEU A 508 -42.41 -1.71 0.07
N ILE A 509 -43.03 -1.72 -1.11
CA ILE A 509 -43.49 -2.96 -1.73
C ILE A 509 -42.23 -3.73 -2.14
N ILE A 510 -42.13 -5.00 -1.76
CA ILE A 510 -41.01 -5.87 -2.12
C ILE A 510 -41.40 -6.63 -3.40
N PRO A 511 -41.02 -6.18 -4.61
CA PRO A 511 -41.28 -6.92 -5.84
C PRO A 511 -40.43 -8.19 -5.92
N GLY A 512 -40.86 -9.15 -6.73
CA GLY A 512 -40.14 -10.43 -6.94
C GLY A 512 -38.66 -10.26 -7.31
N GLY A 513 -38.30 -9.20 -8.05
CA GLY A 513 -36.91 -8.89 -8.39
C GLY A 513 -35.98 -8.62 -7.20
N ILE A 514 -36.52 -8.25 -6.02
CA ILE A 514 -35.76 -8.12 -4.78
C ILE A 514 -35.56 -9.49 -4.14
N LEU A 515 -36.57 -10.36 -4.17
CA LEU A 515 -36.51 -11.72 -3.63
C LEU A 515 -35.54 -12.59 -4.44
N THR A 516 -35.42 -12.34 -5.75
CA THR A 516 -34.46 -13.03 -6.63
C THR A 516 -33.09 -12.34 -6.70
N SER A 517 -32.82 -11.34 -5.84
CA SER A 517 -31.55 -10.58 -5.89
C SER A 517 -30.34 -11.36 -5.37
N GLY A 518 -30.55 -12.54 -4.79
CA GLY A 518 -29.52 -13.35 -4.13
C GLY A 518 -29.24 -12.95 -2.67
N ALA A 519 -29.91 -11.91 -2.16
CA ALA A 519 -29.87 -11.52 -0.77
C ALA A 519 -31.02 -12.16 0.03
N GLU A 520 -30.74 -12.65 1.23
CA GLU A 520 -31.74 -13.11 2.18
C GLU A 520 -32.48 -11.90 2.78
N ILE A 521 -33.78 -11.80 2.53
CA ILE A 521 -34.63 -10.70 3.01
C ILE A 521 -35.35 -11.13 4.28
N LEU A 522 -35.09 -10.42 5.37
CA LEU A 522 -35.63 -10.67 6.70
C LEU A 522 -36.48 -9.49 7.14
N ASN A 523 -37.66 -9.73 7.68
CA ASN A 523 -38.54 -8.67 8.19
C ASN A 523 -38.83 -8.89 9.68
N VAL A 524 -38.92 -7.80 10.41
CA VAL A 524 -39.40 -7.80 11.80
C VAL A 524 -40.84 -7.34 11.82
N HIS A 525 -41.73 -8.26 12.19
CA HIS A 525 -43.14 -7.97 12.41
C HIS A 525 -43.44 -8.00 13.90
N CYS A 526 -44.17 -7.02 14.41
CA CYS A 526 -44.38 -6.87 15.86
C CYS A 526 -45.74 -7.43 16.28
N ALA A 527 -46.11 -8.62 15.80
CA ALA A 527 -47.29 -9.38 16.21
C ALA A 527 -47.14 -10.84 15.74
N SER A 528 -47.86 -11.77 16.35
CA SER A 528 -47.68 -13.21 16.05
C SER A 528 -48.07 -13.55 14.61
N LEU A 529 -47.12 -14.07 13.82
CA LEU A 529 -47.37 -14.62 12.50
C LEU A 529 -47.68 -16.13 12.56
N PRO A 530 -48.54 -16.65 11.69
CA PRO A 530 -49.22 -15.97 10.58
C PRO A 530 -50.52 -15.24 10.96
N SER A 531 -51.02 -15.43 12.19
CA SER A 531 -52.37 -15.01 12.62
C SER A 531 -52.60 -13.49 12.52
N TYR A 532 -51.59 -12.68 12.79
CA TYR A 532 -51.69 -11.23 12.88
C TYR A 532 -50.82 -10.49 11.85
N GLY A 533 -50.71 -10.97 10.61
CA GLY A 533 -49.98 -10.28 9.53
C GLY A 533 -50.69 -9.03 8.99
N GLY A 534 -49.96 -8.04 8.50
CA GLY A 534 -50.50 -6.83 7.88
C GLY A 534 -50.72 -5.64 8.82
N LEU A 535 -51.25 -4.54 8.25
CA LEU A 535 -51.48 -3.29 8.99
C LEU A 535 -52.53 -3.46 10.09
N GLY A 536 -52.29 -2.81 11.23
CA GLY A 536 -53.23 -2.84 12.36
C GLY A 536 -53.26 -4.17 13.11
N SER A 537 -52.20 -4.98 13.01
CA SER A 537 -52.05 -6.25 13.73
C SER A 537 -52.29 -6.11 15.24
N ILE A 538 -51.70 -5.10 15.88
CA ILE A 538 -51.89 -4.81 17.32
C ILE A 538 -53.34 -4.48 17.65
N GLN A 539 -54.00 -3.64 16.85
CA GLN A 539 -55.39 -3.28 17.09
C GLN A 539 -56.30 -4.50 16.99
N ARG A 540 -56.05 -5.40 16.02
CA ARG A 540 -56.82 -6.65 15.89
C ARG A 540 -56.58 -7.60 17.05
N ALA A 541 -55.34 -7.77 17.50
CA ALA A 541 -55.05 -8.58 18.67
C ALA A 541 -55.75 -8.06 19.94
N LEU A 542 -55.84 -6.73 20.10
CA LEU A 542 -56.62 -6.10 21.17
C LEU A 542 -58.13 -6.33 21.04
N GLU A 543 -58.67 -6.26 19.82
CA GLU A 543 -60.09 -6.51 19.53
C GLU A 543 -60.48 -7.98 19.72
N ASP A 544 -59.57 -8.90 19.41
CA ASP A 544 -59.73 -10.34 19.59
C ASP A 544 -59.43 -10.81 21.03
N GLU A 545 -59.09 -9.88 21.94
CA GLU A 545 -58.72 -10.15 23.33
C GLU A 545 -57.52 -11.11 23.50
N VAL A 546 -56.58 -11.09 22.53
CA VAL A 546 -55.36 -11.90 22.55
C VAL A 546 -54.20 -11.08 23.11
N TRP A 547 -53.98 -11.23 24.41
CA TRP A 547 -53.00 -10.42 25.15
C TRP A 547 -51.56 -10.88 24.98
N GLU A 548 -51.32 -12.18 24.88
CA GLU A 548 -49.99 -12.72 24.63
C GLU A 548 -49.70 -12.67 23.13
N GLN A 549 -48.62 -11.97 22.77
CA GLN A 549 -48.19 -11.78 21.39
C GLN A 549 -46.69 -11.96 21.28
N GLU A 550 -46.22 -12.09 20.05
CA GLU A 550 -44.80 -12.24 19.76
C GLU A 550 -44.35 -11.28 18.67
N ALA A 551 -43.23 -10.59 18.89
CA ALA A 551 -42.51 -9.97 17.80
C ALA A 551 -41.74 -11.06 17.07
N THR A 552 -41.84 -11.10 15.75
CA THR A 552 -41.28 -12.16 14.90
C THR A 552 -40.23 -11.61 13.95
N LEU A 553 -39.12 -12.31 13.83
CA LEU A 553 -38.15 -12.16 12.75
C LEU A 553 -38.37 -13.32 11.79
N HIS A 554 -38.74 -13.02 10.55
CA HIS A 554 -39.04 -14.05 9.55
C HIS A 554 -38.38 -13.74 8.21
N ARG A 555 -38.13 -14.81 7.45
CA ARG A 555 -37.69 -14.72 6.06
C ARG A 555 -38.88 -14.37 5.17
N VAL A 556 -38.71 -13.40 4.28
CA VAL A 556 -39.75 -12.97 3.35
C VAL A 556 -39.74 -13.86 2.11
N GLU A 557 -40.84 -14.54 1.80
CA GLU A 557 -40.92 -15.49 0.67
C GLU A 557 -41.84 -15.03 -0.46
N ALA A 558 -43.06 -14.62 -0.13
CA ALA A 558 -44.06 -14.21 -1.11
C ALA A 558 -44.53 -12.75 -0.91
N SER A 559 -44.65 -12.33 0.35
CA SER A 559 -44.98 -10.96 0.72
C SER A 559 -44.44 -10.63 2.11
N ILE A 560 -44.44 -9.36 2.50
CA ILE A 560 -43.66 -8.84 3.63
C ILE A 560 -43.94 -9.53 4.98
N ASP A 561 -45.15 -10.08 5.18
CA ASP A 561 -45.57 -10.77 6.41
C ASP A 561 -45.80 -12.28 6.19
N HIS A 562 -45.26 -12.83 5.09
CA HIS A 562 -45.38 -14.24 4.73
C HIS A 562 -43.99 -14.87 4.50
N GLY A 563 -43.68 -15.87 5.32
CA GLY A 563 -42.57 -16.79 5.15
C GLY A 563 -42.15 -17.43 6.48
N GLU A 564 -41.00 -18.11 6.48
CA GLU A 564 -40.46 -18.87 7.62
C GLU A 564 -40.12 -17.96 8.81
N VAL A 565 -40.76 -18.19 9.97
CA VAL A 565 -40.41 -17.51 11.24
C VAL A 565 -39.13 -18.14 11.80
N LEU A 566 -38.11 -17.30 12.00
CA LEU A 566 -36.78 -17.73 12.43
C LEU A 566 -36.58 -17.55 13.93
N ARG A 567 -37.08 -16.44 14.50
CA ARG A 567 -36.98 -16.09 15.92
C ARG A 567 -38.17 -15.28 16.38
N THR A 568 -38.50 -15.38 17.67
CA THR A 568 -39.57 -14.61 18.30
C THR A 568 -39.13 -14.03 19.65
N VAL A 569 -39.78 -12.94 20.05
CA VAL A 569 -39.71 -12.38 21.42
C VAL A 569 -41.14 -12.13 21.88
N GLY A 570 -41.53 -12.81 22.96
CA GLY A 570 -42.85 -12.65 23.56
C GLY A 570 -43.03 -11.29 24.25
N TYR A 571 -44.22 -10.72 24.14
CA TYR A 571 -44.65 -9.54 24.87
C TYR A 571 -46.15 -9.62 25.15
N ARG A 572 -46.60 -8.91 26.18
CA ARG A 572 -48.01 -8.90 26.60
C ARG A 572 -48.65 -7.54 26.37
N LEU A 573 -49.81 -7.52 25.73
CA LEU A 573 -50.68 -6.36 25.57
C LEU A 573 -51.52 -6.14 26.84
N ASP A 574 -51.83 -4.88 27.15
CA ASP A 574 -52.67 -4.50 28.30
C ASP A 574 -53.90 -3.72 27.81
N PRO A 575 -55.14 -4.20 28.06
CA PRO A 575 -56.35 -3.49 27.67
C PRO A 575 -56.52 -2.12 28.35
N ARG A 576 -55.82 -1.89 29.47
CA ARG A 576 -55.83 -0.60 30.18
C ARG A 576 -54.95 0.45 29.51
N TRP A 577 -54.06 0.03 28.61
CA TRP A 577 -53.16 0.92 27.88
C TRP A 577 -53.84 1.48 26.63
N SER A 578 -53.49 2.71 26.28
CA SER A 578 -53.87 3.27 24.99
C SER A 578 -53.28 2.46 23.84
N TYR A 579 -53.87 2.58 22.64
CA TYR A 579 -53.33 1.98 21.42
C TYR A 579 -51.83 2.29 21.24
N GLY A 580 -51.43 3.56 21.46
CA GLY A 580 -50.04 3.99 21.31
C GLY A 580 -49.09 3.33 22.32
N GLN A 581 -49.53 3.10 23.56
CA GLN A 581 -48.73 2.42 24.58
C GLN A 581 -48.55 0.94 24.25
N ASN A 582 -49.62 0.26 23.84
CA ASN A 582 -49.56 -1.12 23.37
C ASN A 582 -48.69 -1.27 22.11
N GLU A 583 -48.80 -0.32 21.17
CA GLU A 583 -47.99 -0.29 19.97
C GLU A 583 -46.50 -0.07 20.30
N ASP A 584 -46.17 0.88 21.19
CA ASP A 584 -44.80 1.13 21.61
C ASP A 584 -44.18 -0.09 22.27
N TRP A 585 -44.92 -0.78 23.14
CA TRP A 585 -44.46 -2.00 23.80
C TRP A 585 -44.13 -3.11 22.79
N ALA A 586 -45.02 -3.34 21.82
CA ALA A 586 -44.80 -4.32 20.76
C ALA A 586 -43.58 -3.98 19.89
N TYR A 587 -43.41 -2.71 19.52
CA TYR A 587 -42.26 -2.29 18.72
C TYR A 587 -40.96 -2.27 19.52
N ASP A 588 -40.97 -2.02 20.83
CA ASP A 588 -39.77 -2.15 21.66
C ASP A 588 -39.30 -3.61 21.73
N ALA A 589 -40.22 -4.57 21.80
CA ALA A 589 -39.91 -6.00 21.67
C ALA A 589 -39.31 -6.33 20.29
N GLY A 590 -39.88 -5.78 19.20
CA GLY A 590 -39.34 -5.94 17.85
C GLY A 590 -37.96 -5.30 17.65
N ILE A 591 -37.74 -4.12 18.22
CA ILE A 591 -36.41 -3.45 18.23
C ILE A 591 -35.41 -4.33 18.96
N GLN A 592 -35.77 -4.86 20.13
CA GLN A 592 -34.89 -5.71 20.91
C GLN A 592 -34.51 -6.99 20.13
N LEU A 593 -35.50 -7.66 19.55
CA LEU A 593 -35.30 -8.84 18.69
C LEU A 593 -34.32 -8.54 17.53
N LEU A 594 -34.49 -7.40 16.85
CA LEU A 594 -33.60 -7.01 15.77
C LEU A 594 -32.18 -6.70 16.27
N LEU A 595 -32.05 -5.98 17.38
CA LEU A 595 -30.74 -5.64 17.94
C LEU A 595 -29.97 -6.89 18.37
N ASP A 596 -30.65 -7.89 18.93
CA ASP A 596 -30.02 -9.14 19.32
C ASP A 596 -29.62 -9.99 18.11
N GLU A 597 -30.43 -10.00 17.05
CA GLU A 597 -30.07 -10.63 15.78
C GLU A 597 -28.85 -9.98 15.11
N LEU A 598 -28.82 -8.65 15.13
CA LEU A 598 -27.75 -7.83 14.56
C LEU A 598 -26.44 -7.86 15.35
N LYS A 599 -26.46 -8.33 16.60
CA LYS A 599 -25.28 -8.60 17.42
C LYS A 599 -24.75 -10.02 17.23
N ALA A 600 -25.63 -10.98 16.95
CA ALA A 600 -25.27 -12.38 16.76
C ALA A 600 -24.63 -12.66 15.38
N ASN A 601 -24.79 -11.76 14.41
CA ASN A 601 -24.36 -11.91 13.01
C ASN A 601 -23.68 -10.65 12.50
#